data_AF-A0A928NFG2-F1
#
_entry.id   AF-A0A928NFG2-F1
#
_cell.length_a   1.000
_cell.length_b   1.000
_cell.length_c   1.000
_cell.angle_alpha   90.00
_cell.angle_beta   90.00
_cell.angle_gamma   90.00
#
_symmetry.space_group_name_H-M   'P 1'
#
loop_
_entity.id
_entity.type
_entity.pdbx_description
1 polymer ?
#
loop_
_entity_poly.entity_id
_entity_poly.type
_entity_poly.pdbx_seq_one_letter_code
_entity_poly.pdbx_strand_id
1 'polypeptide(L)'
;MQKLLKSAALLLIILLLMPLASFAANDTITLYINDKKINTDVPPEIRNGRTLVPVRVIFEYFDAKVYWNDTLKQVTVATKDKTIVLTVNSNTVIVNSSRYVLDTAPVIKEGRTLVPVRFISETLGNKVEWDEKTRSVKISSQGASAPPATTPSFKYNINSISVNTQKTEDVVTLKTTCDTSPSMMVYANPYRIILDFESTDLKNRDGKITAESGFIKEIRYARHDDFTRVVIECKNTQPYKASFNSGTVTVKVGSKDTYVETTDPSDDEDKDDNNDINDDTSKDNPDNSSDEDSSDNSSDNNPDNTDTEEPKEEYDPYAKLKFMASRDENNILIILDAGHGGSDPGAIGYDKDGNAILNEKDVNLTVANKVAKLLTQKGIKFRQTRSTDKYLKLQEITEFANSFDADMFVSIHSNAMDDPNIYGTMVLYNGTGDDSYGIDGKTIASYIKEEIVKNVDVYDRGIISRPGLWVLRKTYMPAALVECAFVTNEEDRKLLMDEEVLDMFAKSIADGIEKSIDTMKENIIKAKKELAELKLSHPEAFEKSQSAQQTEE
;
A
#
# COMPACT_ATOMS: atom_id res chain seq x y z
N MET A 1 -34.83 -70.91 -20.70
CA MET A 1 -34.99 -69.44 -20.65
C MET A 1 -34.42 -68.78 -19.39
N GLN A 2 -34.63 -69.32 -18.18
CA GLN A 2 -34.15 -68.68 -16.94
C GLN A 2 -32.62 -68.49 -16.82
N LYS A 3 -31.78 -69.35 -17.42
CA LYS A 3 -30.31 -69.18 -17.41
C LYS A 3 -29.81 -68.10 -18.40
N LEU A 4 -30.54 -67.87 -19.50
CA LEU A 4 -30.23 -66.81 -20.47
C LEU A 4 -30.65 -65.42 -19.95
N LEU A 5 -31.76 -65.34 -19.21
CA LEU A 5 -32.22 -64.10 -18.55
C LEU A 5 -31.28 -63.63 -17.44
N LYS A 6 -30.69 -64.56 -16.66
CA LYS A 6 -29.71 -64.20 -15.62
C LYS A 6 -28.37 -63.70 -16.18
N SER A 7 -27.99 -64.18 -17.36
CA SER A 7 -26.75 -63.77 -18.04
C SER A 7 -26.90 -62.39 -18.70
N ALA A 8 -28.07 -62.09 -19.27
CA ALA A 8 -28.39 -60.77 -19.82
C ALA A 8 -28.54 -59.69 -18.72
N ALA A 9 -29.13 -60.04 -17.58
CA ALA A 9 -29.24 -59.12 -16.44
C ALA A 9 -27.88 -58.77 -15.82
N LEU A 10 -26.94 -59.73 -15.78
CA LEU A 10 -25.59 -59.48 -15.27
C LEU A 10 -24.77 -58.59 -16.23
N LEU A 11 -24.94 -58.75 -17.55
CA LEU A 11 -24.28 -57.89 -18.54
C LEU A 11 -24.82 -56.44 -18.53
N LEU A 12 -26.12 -56.27 -18.26
CA LEU A 12 -26.75 -54.95 -18.14
C LEU A 12 -26.30 -54.20 -16.88
N ILE A 13 -26.12 -54.92 -15.76
CA ILE A 13 -25.60 -54.36 -14.50
C ILE A 13 -24.12 -53.97 -14.63
N ILE A 14 -23.32 -54.72 -15.38
CA ILE A 14 -21.92 -54.38 -15.65
C ILE A 14 -21.80 -53.18 -16.60
N LEU A 15 -22.73 -52.99 -17.55
CA LEU A 15 -22.78 -51.76 -18.37
C LEU A 15 -23.24 -50.52 -17.58
N LEU A 16 -24.06 -50.68 -16.54
CA LEU A 16 -24.49 -49.60 -15.63
C LEU A 16 -23.46 -49.25 -14.55
N LEU A 17 -22.42 -50.08 -14.37
CA LEU A 17 -21.32 -49.88 -13.42
C LEU A 17 -20.04 -49.32 -14.08
N MET A 18 -20.04 -49.04 -15.38
CA MET A 18 -18.97 -48.23 -15.95
C MET A 18 -19.08 -46.82 -15.37
N PRO A 19 -18.03 -46.28 -14.73
CA PRO A 19 -18.02 -44.88 -14.38
C PRO A 19 -18.20 -44.11 -15.69
N LEU A 20 -19.30 -43.37 -15.80
CA LEU A 20 -19.34 -42.26 -16.75
C LEU A 20 -18.09 -41.45 -16.44
N ALA A 21 -17.15 -41.43 -17.37
CA ALA A 21 -16.09 -40.44 -17.33
C ALA A 21 -16.82 -39.10 -17.27
N SER A 22 -16.84 -38.50 -16.07
CA SER A 22 -17.32 -37.16 -15.90
C SER A 22 -16.30 -36.33 -16.68
N PHE A 23 -16.69 -35.92 -17.89
CA PHE A 23 -15.99 -34.84 -18.56
C PHE A 23 -16.23 -33.63 -17.66
N ALA A 24 -15.28 -33.38 -16.75
CA ALA A 24 -15.20 -32.11 -16.09
C ALA A 24 -15.17 -31.07 -17.20
N ALA A 25 -16.22 -30.24 -17.28
CA ALA A 25 -16.17 -29.05 -18.10
C ALA A 25 -14.89 -28.30 -17.69
N ASN A 26 -14.09 -27.91 -18.66
CA ASN A 26 -12.82 -27.25 -18.39
C ASN A 26 -13.12 -25.90 -17.72
N ASP A 27 -13.02 -25.83 -16.39
CA ASP A 27 -13.37 -24.65 -15.59
C ASP A 27 -12.45 -23.45 -15.82
N THR A 28 -11.39 -23.64 -16.61
CA THR A 28 -10.38 -22.65 -16.95
C THR A 28 -10.98 -21.49 -17.72
N ILE A 29 -10.83 -20.29 -17.16
CA ILE A 29 -11.18 -19.04 -17.85
C ILE A 29 -10.11 -18.77 -18.91
N THR A 30 -10.55 -18.53 -20.15
CA THR A 30 -9.64 -18.17 -21.23
C THR A 30 -9.56 -16.66 -21.38
N LEU A 31 -8.37 -16.11 -21.57
CA LEU A 31 -8.16 -14.68 -21.79
C LEU A 31 -7.77 -14.43 -23.25
N TYR A 32 -8.40 -13.45 -23.87
CA TYR A 32 -8.07 -12.95 -25.20
C TYR A 32 -7.78 -11.45 -25.12
N ILE A 33 -6.71 -11.01 -25.78
CA ILE A 33 -6.40 -9.59 -25.98
C ILE A 33 -6.23 -9.35 -27.47
N ASN A 34 -7.01 -8.44 -28.03
CA ASN A 34 -7.03 -8.16 -29.47
C ASN A 34 -7.16 -9.46 -30.28
N ASP A 35 -8.14 -10.30 -29.91
CA ASP A 35 -8.45 -11.64 -30.45
C ASP A 35 -7.35 -12.70 -30.32
N LYS A 36 -6.18 -12.36 -29.76
CA LYS A 36 -5.11 -13.31 -29.48
C LYS A 36 -5.35 -13.97 -28.13
N LYS A 37 -5.37 -15.31 -28.11
CA LYS A 37 -5.42 -16.08 -26.86
C LYS A 37 -4.14 -15.85 -26.05
N ILE A 38 -4.31 -15.50 -24.78
CA ILE A 38 -3.23 -15.26 -23.83
C ILE A 38 -3.10 -16.47 -22.91
N ASN A 39 -1.88 -17.00 -22.83
CA ASN A 39 -1.54 -18.01 -21.85
C ASN A 39 -0.97 -17.32 -20.62
N THR A 40 -1.48 -17.69 -19.45
CA THR A 40 -1.00 -17.19 -18.17
C THR A 40 -0.40 -18.34 -17.37
N ASP A 41 0.64 -18.07 -16.60
CA ASP A 41 1.28 -19.06 -15.73
C ASP A 41 0.44 -19.37 -14.49
N VAL A 42 -0.31 -18.38 -13.99
CA VAL A 42 -1.41 -18.55 -13.04
C VAL A 42 -2.73 -18.30 -13.77
N PRO A 43 -3.68 -19.24 -13.78
CA PRO A 43 -4.92 -19.09 -14.52
C PRO A 43 -5.78 -17.94 -13.97
N PRO A 44 -6.54 -17.22 -14.81
CA PRO A 44 -7.55 -16.28 -14.31
C PRO A 44 -8.57 -17.00 -13.43
N GLU A 45 -9.12 -16.28 -12.46
CA GLU A 45 -10.15 -16.81 -11.56
C GLU A 45 -11.33 -15.85 -11.42
N ILE A 46 -12.50 -16.38 -11.09
CA ILE A 46 -13.64 -15.55 -10.70
C ILE A 46 -13.72 -15.50 -9.18
N ARG A 47 -13.76 -14.29 -8.63
CA ARG A 47 -14.00 -14.04 -7.21
C ARG A 47 -15.07 -12.95 -7.10
N ASN A 48 -16.10 -13.19 -6.29
CA ASN A 48 -17.24 -12.28 -6.12
C ASN A 48 -17.87 -11.79 -7.45
N GLY A 49 -17.94 -12.66 -8.47
CA GLY A 49 -18.50 -12.29 -9.78
C GLY A 49 -17.60 -11.37 -10.63
N ARG A 50 -16.34 -11.18 -10.24
CA ARG A 50 -15.32 -10.45 -11.01
C ARG A 50 -14.22 -11.39 -11.44
N THR A 51 -13.75 -11.23 -12.67
CA THR A 51 -12.61 -12.00 -13.18
C THR A 51 -11.32 -11.30 -12.79
N LEU A 52 -10.46 -12.03 -12.11
CA LEU A 52 -9.14 -11.62 -11.68
C LEU A 52 -8.12 -12.27 -12.60
N VAL A 53 -7.21 -11.47 -13.14
CA VAL A 53 -6.12 -11.92 -14.03
C VAL A 53 -4.78 -11.51 -13.43
N PRO A 54 -3.69 -12.25 -13.71
CA PRO A 54 -2.35 -11.78 -13.35
C PRO A 54 -2.11 -10.39 -13.94
N VAL A 55 -1.74 -9.43 -13.08
CA VAL A 55 -1.54 -8.01 -13.47
C VAL A 55 -0.53 -7.84 -14.61
N ARG A 56 0.40 -8.81 -14.75
CA ARG A 56 1.42 -8.82 -15.80
C ARG A 56 0.83 -8.74 -17.21
N VAL A 57 -0.29 -9.43 -17.42
CA VAL A 57 -0.96 -9.50 -18.71
C VAL A 57 -1.42 -8.13 -19.21
N ILE A 58 -1.68 -7.20 -18.30
CA ILE A 58 -2.16 -5.87 -18.63
C ILE A 58 -1.02 -5.03 -19.20
N PHE A 59 0.14 -5.05 -18.55
CA PHE A 59 1.25 -4.18 -18.92
C PHE A 59 1.97 -4.65 -20.18
N GLU A 60 2.03 -5.96 -20.42
CA GLU A 60 2.62 -6.55 -21.64
C GLU A 60 1.85 -6.16 -22.92
N TYR A 61 0.56 -5.81 -22.82
CA TYR A 61 -0.30 -5.56 -23.98
C TYR A 61 -0.84 -4.13 -24.10
N PHE A 62 -0.78 -3.30 -23.05
CA PHE A 62 -1.43 -1.97 -23.01
C PHE A 62 -0.48 -0.81 -22.69
N ASP A 63 0.81 -0.92 -23.04
CA ASP A 63 1.85 0.13 -22.83
C ASP A 63 1.87 0.70 -21.40
N ALA A 64 1.54 -0.15 -20.43
CA ALA A 64 1.64 0.19 -19.02
C ALA A 64 2.96 -0.33 -18.45
N LYS A 65 3.45 0.32 -17.41
CA LYS A 65 4.52 -0.15 -16.53
C LYS A 65 3.91 -0.66 -15.24
N VAL A 66 4.45 -1.74 -14.70
CA VAL A 66 3.98 -2.28 -13.43
C VAL A 66 5.11 -2.30 -12.41
N TYR A 67 4.84 -1.73 -11.25
CA TYR A 67 5.73 -1.71 -10.10
C TYR A 67 5.09 -2.47 -8.94
N TRP A 68 5.87 -3.36 -8.33
CA TRP A 68 5.47 -4.08 -7.13
C TRP A 68 6.18 -3.49 -5.92
N ASN A 69 5.43 -3.08 -4.91
CA ASN A 69 5.96 -2.73 -3.60
C ASN A 69 5.62 -3.87 -2.63
N ASP A 70 6.64 -4.64 -2.23
CA ASP A 70 6.43 -5.80 -1.37
C ASP A 70 6.12 -5.42 0.08
N THR A 71 6.67 -4.32 0.58
CA THR A 71 6.41 -3.82 1.94
C THR A 71 4.95 -3.43 2.10
N LEU A 72 4.43 -2.68 1.13
CA LEU A 72 3.06 -2.17 1.11
C LEU A 72 2.07 -3.16 0.49
N LYS A 73 2.55 -4.28 -0.05
CA LYS A 73 1.77 -5.22 -0.86
C LYS A 73 0.94 -4.51 -1.94
N GLN A 74 1.55 -3.53 -2.59
CA GLN A 74 0.91 -2.69 -3.61
C GLN A 74 1.42 -3.02 -5.00
N VAL A 75 0.50 -3.01 -5.96
CA VAL A 75 0.82 -2.97 -7.38
C VAL A 75 0.44 -1.61 -7.96
N THR A 76 1.41 -0.96 -8.58
CA THR A 76 1.21 0.29 -9.32
C THR A 76 1.24 -0.03 -10.80
N VAL A 77 0.17 0.30 -11.52
CA VAL A 77 0.06 0.22 -12.98
C VAL A 77 0.12 1.66 -13.51
N ALA A 78 1.11 2.00 -14.33
CA ALA A 78 1.34 3.36 -14.79
C ALA A 78 1.52 3.45 -16.31
N THR A 79 0.74 4.29 -16.98
CA THR A 79 0.94 4.73 -18.37
C THR A 79 1.55 6.14 -18.39
N LYS A 80 1.60 6.79 -19.55
CA LYS A 80 2.03 8.19 -19.67
C LYS A 80 1.12 9.16 -18.90
N ASP A 81 -0.16 8.83 -18.79
CA ASP A 81 -1.26 9.71 -18.34
C ASP A 81 -2.01 9.19 -17.10
N LYS A 82 -1.83 7.90 -16.74
CA LYS A 82 -2.56 7.28 -15.64
C LYS A 82 -1.64 6.54 -14.69
N THR A 83 -1.91 6.66 -13.40
CA THR A 83 -1.31 5.84 -12.35
C THR A 83 -2.42 5.21 -11.53
N ILE A 84 -2.45 3.87 -11.50
CA ILE A 84 -3.40 3.06 -10.74
C ILE A 84 -2.64 2.32 -9.64
N VAL A 85 -2.89 2.63 -8.38
CA VAL A 85 -2.31 1.94 -7.23
C VAL A 85 -3.35 1.03 -6.61
N LEU A 86 -3.09 -0.27 -6.64
CA LEU A 86 -3.91 -1.27 -5.99
C LEU A 86 -3.17 -1.90 -4.84
N THR A 87 -3.86 -2.08 -3.73
CA THR A 87 -3.34 -2.75 -2.55
C THR A 87 -3.95 -4.15 -2.46
N VAL A 88 -3.12 -5.17 -2.26
CA VAL A 88 -3.58 -6.56 -2.08
C VAL A 88 -4.51 -6.65 -0.87
N ASN A 89 -5.63 -7.34 -1.04
CA ASN A 89 -6.72 -7.50 -0.08
C ASN A 89 -7.48 -6.20 0.30
N SER A 90 -7.23 -5.08 -0.38
CA SER A 90 -8.04 -3.87 -0.26
C SER A 90 -8.96 -3.72 -1.47
N ASN A 91 -10.20 -3.31 -1.21
CA ASN A 91 -11.13 -2.89 -2.25
C ASN A 91 -10.89 -1.43 -2.67
N THR A 92 -10.07 -0.66 -1.96
CA THR A 92 -9.75 0.71 -2.34
C THR A 92 -8.64 0.73 -3.38
N VAL A 93 -8.86 1.46 -4.46
CA VAL A 93 -7.90 1.70 -5.54
C VAL A 93 -7.73 3.19 -5.75
N ILE A 94 -6.51 3.60 -6.09
CA ILE A 94 -6.18 5.00 -6.33
C ILE A 94 -5.87 5.17 -7.81
N VAL A 95 -6.58 6.07 -8.48
CA VAL A 95 -6.31 6.45 -9.89
C VAL A 95 -5.97 7.93 -9.91
N ASN A 96 -4.76 8.29 -10.36
CA ASN A 96 -4.31 9.68 -10.45
C ASN A 96 -4.51 10.50 -9.16
N SER A 97 -4.34 9.86 -8.01
CA SER A 97 -4.57 10.39 -6.65
C SER A 97 -6.03 10.40 -6.16
N SER A 98 -7.00 10.13 -7.02
CA SER A 98 -8.42 9.97 -6.67
C SER A 98 -8.74 8.55 -6.22
N ARG A 99 -9.66 8.39 -5.25
CA ARG A 99 -10.07 7.07 -4.72
C ARG A 99 -11.27 6.51 -5.46
N TYR A 100 -11.22 5.22 -5.73
CA TYR A 100 -12.34 4.43 -6.21
C TYR A 100 -12.44 3.14 -5.40
N VAL A 101 -13.62 2.51 -5.43
CA VAL A 101 -13.87 1.25 -4.74
C VAL A 101 -14.07 0.16 -5.78
N LEU A 102 -13.34 -0.94 -5.62
CA LEU A 102 -13.43 -2.17 -6.37
C LEU A 102 -14.50 -3.07 -5.77
N ASP A 103 -15.27 -3.74 -6.63
CA ASP A 103 -16.17 -4.81 -6.22
C ASP A 103 -15.40 -6.04 -5.68
N THR A 104 -14.11 -6.17 -6.00
CA THR A 104 -13.27 -7.28 -5.56
C THR A 104 -11.81 -6.84 -5.44
N ALA A 105 -11.21 -7.09 -4.29
CA ALA A 105 -9.81 -6.77 -4.02
C ALA A 105 -8.82 -7.58 -4.89
N PRO A 106 -7.64 -7.02 -5.20
CA PRO A 106 -6.52 -7.80 -5.70
C PRO A 106 -6.07 -8.85 -4.68
N VAL A 107 -5.51 -9.95 -5.18
CA VAL A 107 -5.08 -11.08 -4.35
C VAL A 107 -3.72 -11.57 -4.82
N ILE A 108 -2.95 -12.20 -3.94
CA ILE A 108 -1.75 -12.93 -4.34
C ILE A 108 -2.09 -14.41 -4.38
N LYS A 109 -1.88 -15.04 -5.54
CA LYS A 109 -2.04 -16.48 -5.74
C LYS A 109 -0.83 -17.02 -6.48
N GLU A 110 -0.21 -18.06 -5.92
CA GLU A 110 0.97 -18.72 -6.51
C GLU A 110 2.10 -17.73 -6.89
N GLY A 111 2.26 -16.66 -6.11
CA GLY A 111 3.28 -15.64 -6.33
C GLY A 111 2.98 -14.64 -7.46
N ARG A 112 1.74 -14.61 -7.97
CA ARG A 112 1.22 -13.59 -8.88
C ARG A 112 0.16 -12.74 -8.19
N THR A 113 0.23 -11.43 -8.40
CA THR A 113 -0.85 -10.51 -8.02
C THR A 113 -1.91 -10.57 -9.10
N LEU A 114 -3.09 -11.07 -8.74
CA LEU A 114 -4.25 -11.09 -9.60
C LEU A 114 -5.11 -9.87 -9.28
N VAL A 115 -5.50 -9.13 -10.31
CA VAL A 115 -6.25 -7.87 -10.23
C VAL A 115 -7.56 -7.98 -11.01
N PRO A 116 -8.63 -7.24 -10.64
CA PRO A 116 -9.87 -7.20 -11.41
C PRO A 116 -9.61 -6.67 -12.82
N VAL A 117 -9.68 -7.56 -13.82
CA VAL A 117 -9.24 -7.23 -15.19
C VAL A 117 -10.03 -6.08 -15.80
N ARG A 118 -11.34 -6.03 -15.53
CA ARG A 118 -12.24 -5.03 -16.09
C ARG A 118 -11.87 -3.63 -15.62
N PHE A 119 -11.82 -3.40 -14.31
CA PHE A 119 -11.53 -2.08 -13.75
C PHE A 119 -10.21 -1.52 -14.29
N ILE A 120 -9.15 -2.34 -14.28
CA ILE A 120 -7.85 -1.89 -14.77
C ILE A 120 -7.91 -1.59 -16.27
N SER A 121 -8.41 -2.53 -17.07
CA SER A 121 -8.39 -2.40 -18.52
C SER A 121 -9.23 -1.22 -19.00
N GLU A 122 -10.41 -1.01 -18.42
CA GLU A 122 -11.31 0.11 -18.73
C GLU A 122 -10.74 1.45 -18.23
N THR A 123 -10.09 1.48 -17.06
CA THR A 123 -9.39 2.69 -16.58
C THR A 123 -8.29 3.11 -17.57
N LEU A 124 -7.63 2.12 -18.19
CA LEU A 124 -6.63 2.31 -19.25
C LEU A 124 -7.24 2.52 -20.65
N GLY A 125 -8.56 2.65 -20.79
CA GLY A 125 -9.25 2.95 -22.05
C GLY A 125 -9.55 1.74 -22.95
N ASN A 126 -9.46 0.51 -22.42
CA ASN A 126 -9.74 -0.71 -23.16
C ASN A 126 -11.15 -1.25 -22.89
N LYS A 127 -11.76 -1.90 -23.87
CA LYS A 127 -13.07 -2.56 -23.72
C LYS A 127 -12.89 -3.98 -23.18
N VAL A 128 -13.73 -4.40 -22.23
CA VAL A 128 -13.71 -5.77 -21.67
C VAL A 128 -15.05 -6.47 -21.81
N GLU A 129 -15.06 -7.57 -22.54
CA GLU A 129 -16.24 -8.42 -22.77
C GLU A 129 -16.09 -9.77 -22.06
N TRP A 130 -17.20 -10.29 -21.54
CA TRP A 130 -17.29 -11.64 -20.98
C TRP A 130 -18.17 -12.49 -21.90
N ASP A 131 -17.63 -13.60 -22.39
CA ASP A 131 -18.39 -14.61 -23.14
C ASP A 131 -18.68 -15.80 -22.21
N GLU A 132 -19.95 -15.91 -21.81
CA GLU A 132 -20.42 -16.96 -20.92
C GLU A 132 -20.32 -18.37 -21.53
N LYS A 133 -20.57 -18.49 -22.85
CA LYS A 133 -20.55 -19.80 -23.54
C LYS A 133 -19.15 -20.38 -23.60
N THR A 134 -18.16 -19.52 -23.82
CA THR A 134 -16.75 -19.92 -23.92
C THR A 134 -15.97 -19.71 -22.64
N ARG A 135 -16.60 -19.17 -21.58
CA ARG A 135 -15.97 -18.74 -20.32
C ARG A 135 -14.70 -17.94 -20.58
N SER A 136 -14.82 -16.93 -21.44
CA SER A 136 -13.68 -16.13 -21.86
C SER A 136 -13.83 -14.65 -21.56
N VAL A 137 -12.71 -14.04 -21.17
CA VAL A 137 -12.56 -12.58 -21.11
C VAL A 137 -11.91 -12.15 -22.42
N LYS A 138 -12.51 -11.18 -23.10
CA LYS A 138 -11.94 -10.54 -24.29
C LYS A 138 -11.66 -9.08 -24.00
N ILE A 139 -10.44 -8.64 -24.23
CA ILE A 139 -10.03 -7.24 -24.08
C ILE A 139 -9.67 -6.70 -25.45
N SER A 140 -10.24 -5.57 -25.84
CA SER A 140 -9.91 -4.88 -27.09
C SER A 140 -9.49 -3.45 -26.83
N SER A 141 -8.36 -3.04 -27.41
CA SER A 141 -7.90 -1.66 -27.35
C SER A 141 -8.75 -0.79 -28.26
N GLN A 142 -9.40 0.25 -27.70
CA GLN A 142 -10.05 1.25 -28.53
C GLN A 142 -8.97 2.20 -29.08
N GLY A 143 -8.66 2.08 -30.38
CA GLY A 143 -7.82 3.04 -31.10
C GLY A 143 -6.31 2.75 -31.19
N ALA A 144 -5.79 1.70 -30.56
CA ALA A 144 -4.44 1.21 -30.83
C ALA A 144 -4.50 0.03 -31.81
N SER A 145 -3.93 0.19 -33.01
CA SER A 145 -3.63 -0.95 -33.86
C SER A 145 -2.74 -1.90 -33.05
N ALA A 146 -3.04 -3.20 -33.08
CA ALA A 146 -2.18 -4.23 -32.50
C ALA A 146 -0.73 -3.89 -32.88
N PRO A 147 0.23 -3.85 -31.92
CA PRO A 147 1.61 -3.72 -32.28
C PRO A 147 1.90 -4.79 -33.34
N PRO A 148 2.57 -4.47 -34.46
CA PRO A 148 2.98 -5.50 -35.40
C PRO A 148 3.66 -6.59 -34.59
N ALA A 149 3.41 -7.86 -34.91
CA ALA A 149 4.05 -8.98 -34.24
C ALA A 149 5.57 -8.86 -34.43
N THR A 150 6.21 -8.08 -33.57
CA THR A 150 7.65 -7.99 -33.48
C THR A 150 8.04 -9.29 -32.86
N THR A 151 8.62 -10.18 -33.68
CA THR A 151 9.48 -11.22 -33.16
C THR A 151 10.37 -10.57 -32.11
N PRO A 152 10.35 -11.01 -30.84
CA PRO A 152 11.16 -10.39 -29.80
C PRO A 152 12.61 -10.41 -30.27
N SER A 153 13.11 -9.26 -30.71
CA SER A 153 14.52 -9.13 -31.07
C SER A 153 15.21 -8.77 -29.78
N PHE A 154 15.97 -9.71 -29.23
CA PHE A 154 16.85 -9.41 -28.11
C PHE A 154 17.79 -8.28 -28.53
N LYS A 155 17.59 -7.10 -27.95
CA LYS A 155 18.37 -5.89 -28.17
C LYS A 155 19.66 -5.92 -27.35
N TYR A 156 19.61 -6.57 -26.20
CA TYR A 156 20.71 -6.60 -25.24
C TYR A 156 21.19 -8.02 -24.99
N ASN A 157 22.31 -8.15 -24.28
CA ASN A 157 22.90 -9.43 -23.92
C ASN A 157 23.41 -9.41 -22.49
N ILE A 158 23.12 -10.44 -21.69
CA ILE A 158 23.95 -10.78 -20.53
C ILE A 158 25.13 -11.62 -21.02
N ASN A 159 26.32 -11.04 -20.90
CA ASN A 159 27.57 -11.64 -21.36
C ASN A 159 28.18 -12.59 -20.32
N SER A 160 28.00 -12.32 -19.03
CA SER A 160 28.49 -13.19 -17.96
C SER A 160 27.69 -13.03 -16.67
N ILE A 161 27.59 -14.11 -15.90
CA ILE A 161 27.06 -14.15 -14.53
C ILE A 161 28.11 -14.84 -13.68
N SER A 162 28.56 -14.20 -12.60
CA SER A 162 29.52 -14.77 -11.67
C SER A 162 29.14 -14.45 -10.24
N VAL A 163 29.48 -15.35 -9.32
CA VAL A 163 29.39 -15.12 -7.87
C VAL A 163 30.77 -15.23 -7.27
N ASN A 164 31.13 -14.26 -6.43
CA ASN A 164 32.29 -14.33 -5.56
C ASN A 164 31.80 -14.43 -4.12
N THR A 165 31.97 -15.60 -3.50
CA THR A 165 31.54 -15.83 -2.12
C THR A 165 32.62 -15.41 -1.14
N GLN A 166 32.26 -14.65 -0.12
CA GLN A 166 33.20 -14.21 0.90
C GLN A 166 32.64 -14.47 2.30
N LYS A 167 33.46 -14.27 3.32
CA LYS A 167 33.03 -14.45 4.71
C LYS A 167 31.98 -13.40 5.13
N THR A 168 32.05 -12.20 4.56
CA THR A 168 31.24 -11.05 4.95
C THR A 168 30.13 -10.73 3.94
N GLU A 169 30.37 -10.84 2.63
CA GLU A 169 29.36 -10.65 1.60
C GLU A 169 29.60 -11.55 0.38
N ASP A 170 28.52 -12.03 -0.23
CA ASP A 170 28.58 -12.62 -1.57
C ASP A 170 28.31 -11.54 -2.61
N VAL A 171 29.10 -11.51 -3.67
CA VAL A 171 28.95 -10.51 -4.74
C VAL A 171 28.60 -11.21 -6.04
N VAL A 172 27.35 -11.03 -6.49
CA VAL A 172 26.89 -11.45 -7.81
C VAL A 172 27.16 -10.32 -8.80
N THR A 173 27.90 -10.62 -9.86
CA THR A 173 28.18 -9.66 -10.94
C THR A 173 27.62 -10.19 -12.24
N LEU A 174 26.82 -9.36 -12.92
CA LEU A 174 26.34 -9.60 -14.26
C LEU A 174 26.94 -8.54 -15.20
N LYS A 175 27.64 -8.99 -16.24
CA LYS A 175 28.04 -8.10 -17.34
C LYS A 175 26.96 -8.13 -18.39
N THR A 176 26.38 -6.99 -18.72
CA THR A 176 25.26 -6.87 -19.65
C THR A 176 25.50 -5.74 -20.65
N THR A 177 24.80 -5.77 -21.79
CA THR A 177 24.73 -4.62 -22.70
C THR A 177 23.45 -3.80 -22.51
N CYS A 178 22.62 -4.14 -21.51
CA CYS A 178 21.44 -3.33 -21.15
C CYS A 178 21.85 -1.90 -20.83
N ASP A 179 21.06 -0.94 -21.30
CA ASP A 179 21.18 0.49 -20.99
C ASP A 179 20.22 0.93 -19.87
N THR A 180 19.30 0.05 -19.46
CA THR A 180 18.38 0.24 -18.34
C THR A 180 18.61 -0.81 -17.24
N SER A 181 18.25 -0.45 -16.01
CA SER A 181 18.29 -1.38 -14.87
C SER A 181 17.27 -2.51 -15.05
N PRO A 182 17.59 -3.75 -14.62
CA PRO A 182 16.61 -4.83 -14.62
C PRO A 182 15.47 -4.55 -13.64
N SER A 183 14.29 -5.10 -13.90
CA SER A 183 13.23 -5.12 -12.89
C SER A 183 13.60 -6.14 -11.81
N MET A 184 13.28 -5.84 -10.55
CA MET A 184 13.70 -6.65 -9.41
C MET A 184 12.54 -7.04 -8.51
N MET A 185 12.58 -8.27 -7.99
CA MET A 185 11.57 -8.81 -7.08
C MET A 185 12.26 -9.64 -5.98
N VAL A 186 11.65 -9.70 -4.80
CA VAL A 186 12.09 -10.57 -3.70
C VAL A 186 10.95 -11.48 -3.25
N TYR A 187 11.25 -12.75 -3.04
CA TYR A 187 10.32 -13.73 -2.47
C TYR A 187 10.91 -14.27 -1.19
N ALA A 188 10.14 -14.36 -0.10
CA ALA A 188 10.67 -14.77 1.21
C ALA A 188 10.77 -16.30 1.41
N ASN A 189 10.04 -17.12 0.64
CA ASN A 189 9.95 -18.57 0.87
C ASN A 189 9.94 -19.38 -0.45
N PRO A 190 11.06 -20.03 -0.85
CA PRO A 190 12.42 -19.79 -0.34
C PRO A 190 12.90 -18.36 -0.67
N TYR A 191 13.86 -17.84 0.09
CA TYR A 191 14.37 -16.48 -0.08
C TYR A 191 15.06 -16.31 -1.44
N ARG A 192 14.51 -15.49 -2.33
CA ARG A 192 14.97 -15.32 -3.71
C ARG A 192 14.97 -13.86 -4.11
N ILE A 193 16.10 -13.38 -4.65
CA ILE A 193 16.21 -12.10 -5.33
C ILE A 193 16.15 -12.39 -6.84
N ILE A 194 15.18 -11.82 -7.53
CA ILE A 194 14.91 -12.04 -8.95
C ILE A 194 15.21 -10.77 -9.71
N LEU A 195 15.93 -10.89 -10.83
CA LEU A 195 16.22 -9.82 -11.76
C LEU A 195 15.73 -10.23 -13.15
N ASP A 196 14.80 -9.45 -13.72
CA ASP A 196 14.34 -9.63 -15.09
C ASP A 196 14.91 -8.55 -16.00
N PHE A 197 15.57 -9.01 -17.06
CA PHE A 197 16.22 -8.19 -18.07
C PHE A 197 15.41 -8.22 -19.36
N GLU A 198 14.61 -7.18 -19.59
CA GLU A 198 13.78 -7.03 -20.79
C GLU A 198 14.60 -6.98 -22.07
N SER A 199 14.08 -7.55 -23.15
CA SER A 199 14.71 -7.61 -24.48
C SER A 199 16.18 -8.06 -24.45
N THR A 200 16.55 -8.90 -23.49
CA THR A 200 17.95 -9.28 -23.23
C THR A 200 18.16 -10.76 -23.47
N ASP A 201 19.05 -11.09 -24.41
CA ASP A 201 19.48 -12.46 -24.66
C ASP A 201 20.48 -12.89 -23.58
N LEU A 202 20.57 -14.19 -23.36
CA LEU A 202 21.67 -14.80 -22.66
C LEU A 202 22.46 -15.58 -23.71
N LYS A 203 23.63 -15.06 -24.11
CA LYS A 203 24.47 -15.70 -25.15
C LYS A 203 24.88 -17.15 -24.78
N ASN A 204 24.81 -17.48 -23.50
CA ASN A 204 24.90 -18.83 -22.96
C ASN A 204 23.50 -19.37 -22.65
N ARG A 205 23.25 -20.66 -22.86
CA ARG A 205 21.95 -21.27 -22.51
C ARG A 205 21.69 -21.21 -21.01
N ASP A 206 20.42 -21.42 -20.64
CA ASP A 206 19.96 -21.59 -19.26
C ASP A 206 20.95 -22.39 -18.41
N GLY A 207 21.09 -21.98 -17.15
CA GLY A 207 22.10 -22.57 -16.30
C GLY A 207 21.90 -22.28 -14.83
N LYS A 208 22.83 -22.85 -14.07
CA LYS A 208 22.86 -22.75 -12.61
C LYS A 208 24.29 -22.64 -12.13
N ILE A 209 24.52 -21.78 -11.15
CA ILE A 209 25.76 -21.68 -10.38
C ILE A 209 25.42 -22.04 -8.93
N THR A 210 26.01 -23.10 -8.39
CA THR A 210 25.89 -23.46 -6.98
C THR A 210 26.99 -22.75 -6.18
N ALA A 211 26.64 -22.14 -5.05
CA ALA A 211 27.61 -21.55 -4.15
C ALA A 211 27.94 -22.54 -3.02
N GLU A 212 29.22 -22.95 -2.92
CA GLU A 212 29.67 -23.94 -1.93
C GLU A 212 29.73 -23.36 -0.50
N SER A 213 29.95 -22.05 -0.39
CA SER A 213 30.07 -21.27 0.86
C SER A 213 29.24 -19.98 0.76
N GLY A 214 29.20 -19.17 1.83
CA GLY A 214 28.50 -17.88 1.81
C GLY A 214 26.99 -17.97 2.07
N PHE A 215 26.28 -16.92 1.69
CA PHE A 215 24.86 -16.67 1.95
C PHE A 215 23.95 -17.16 0.82
N ILE A 216 24.46 -17.15 -0.42
CA ILE A 216 23.77 -17.65 -1.61
C ILE A 216 23.82 -19.18 -1.59
N LYS A 217 22.70 -19.81 -1.93
CA LYS A 217 22.60 -21.26 -2.16
C LYS A 217 22.88 -21.57 -3.62
N GLU A 218 22.19 -20.88 -4.52
CA GLU A 218 22.40 -21.02 -5.96
C GLU A 218 21.88 -19.81 -6.73
N ILE A 219 22.43 -19.62 -7.93
CA ILE A 219 21.94 -18.66 -8.91
C ILE A 219 21.45 -19.46 -10.11
N ARG A 220 20.17 -19.32 -10.43
CA ARG A 220 19.57 -19.88 -11.65
C ARG A 220 19.34 -18.77 -12.64
N TYR A 221 19.54 -19.04 -13.92
CA TYR A 221 19.25 -18.08 -14.97
C TYR A 221 18.67 -18.78 -16.17
N ALA A 222 17.68 -18.17 -16.79
CA ALA A 222 16.98 -18.71 -17.93
C ALA A 222 16.56 -17.61 -18.90
N ARG A 223 16.69 -17.91 -20.19
CA ARG A 223 16.14 -17.09 -21.26
C ARG A 223 14.66 -17.42 -21.43
N HIS A 224 13.83 -16.39 -21.50
CA HIS A 224 12.43 -16.46 -21.88
C HIS A 224 12.22 -15.85 -23.27
N ASP A 225 10.97 -15.77 -23.74
CA ASP A 225 10.66 -15.35 -25.11
C ASP A 225 11.15 -13.91 -25.42
N ASP A 226 11.08 -13.01 -24.44
CA ASP A 226 11.38 -11.58 -24.57
C ASP A 226 12.24 -10.99 -23.44
N PHE A 227 12.58 -11.77 -22.41
CA PHE A 227 13.47 -11.34 -21.32
C PHE A 227 14.40 -12.46 -20.86
N THR A 228 15.45 -12.11 -20.11
CA THR A 228 16.26 -13.09 -19.36
C THR A 228 16.05 -12.89 -17.87
N ARG A 229 15.78 -13.98 -17.14
CA ARG A 229 15.62 -13.97 -15.68
C ARG A 229 16.87 -14.50 -15.00
N VAL A 230 17.30 -13.81 -13.94
CA VAL A 230 18.33 -14.29 -13.00
C VAL A 230 17.72 -14.36 -11.61
N VAL A 231 17.77 -15.54 -10.99
CA VAL A 231 17.23 -15.84 -9.66
C VAL A 231 18.38 -16.20 -8.73
N ILE A 232 18.63 -15.36 -7.73
CA ILE A 232 19.59 -15.60 -6.65
C ILE A 232 18.81 -16.18 -5.46
N GLU A 233 18.91 -17.49 -5.24
CA GLU A 233 18.33 -18.17 -4.09
C GLU A 233 19.31 -18.15 -2.91
N CYS A 234 18.87 -17.63 -1.77
CA CYS A 234 19.67 -17.54 -0.56
C CYS A 234 19.36 -18.70 0.39
N LYS A 235 20.33 -19.05 1.25
CA LYS A 235 20.17 -20.12 2.24
C LYS A 235 19.11 -19.78 3.30
N ASN A 236 18.92 -18.50 3.58
CA ASN A 236 17.92 -17.91 4.47
C ASN A 236 17.68 -16.46 4.02
N THR A 237 16.84 -15.72 4.76
CA THR A 237 16.64 -14.28 4.53
C THR A 237 17.96 -13.53 4.68
N GLN A 238 18.30 -12.69 3.70
CA GLN A 238 19.57 -11.97 3.64
C GLN A 238 19.35 -10.54 3.16
N PRO A 239 20.00 -9.53 3.77
CA PRO A 239 20.05 -8.21 3.17
C PRO A 239 20.83 -8.29 1.86
N TYR A 240 20.47 -7.43 0.91
CA TYR A 240 21.15 -7.34 -0.37
C TYR A 240 21.12 -5.92 -0.91
N LYS A 241 22.14 -5.53 -1.68
CA LYS A 241 22.23 -4.24 -2.37
C LYS A 241 22.48 -4.48 -3.85
N ALA A 242 21.56 -4.02 -4.68
CA ALA A 242 21.74 -4.03 -6.13
C ALA A 242 22.21 -2.66 -6.63
N SER A 243 23.15 -2.66 -7.56
CA SER A 243 23.61 -1.46 -8.25
C SER A 243 23.72 -1.74 -9.74
N PHE A 244 23.40 -0.73 -10.54
CA PHE A 244 23.53 -0.77 -12.00
C PHE A 244 24.41 0.37 -12.45
N ASN A 245 25.56 0.03 -13.02
CA ASN A 245 26.50 0.98 -13.60
C ASN A 245 26.76 0.53 -15.04
N SER A 246 26.39 1.36 -16.02
CA SER A 246 26.45 1.14 -17.47
C SER A 246 27.15 -0.17 -17.89
N GLY A 247 26.34 -1.21 -18.13
CA GLY A 247 26.78 -2.53 -18.60
C GLY A 247 27.22 -3.52 -17.50
N THR A 248 27.05 -3.18 -16.22
CA THR A 248 27.28 -4.09 -15.09
C THR A 248 26.17 -3.96 -14.06
N VAL A 249 25.54 -5.09 -13.71
CA VAL A 249 24.68 -5.21 -12.51
C VAL A 249 25.48 -5.92 -11.43
N THR A 250 25.51 -5.34 -10.24
CA THR A 250 26.13 -5.97 -9.06
C THR A 250 25.07 -6.14 -7.98
N VAL A 251 24.88 -7.37 -7.49
CA VAL A 251 24.03 -7.68 -6.34
C VAL A 251 24.92 -8.22 -5.23
N LYS A 252 25.12 -7.43 -4.19
CA LYS A 252 25.81 -7.86 -2.97
C LYS A 252 24.78 -8.46 -2.02
N VAL A 253 25.05 -9.60 -1.41
CA VAL A 253 24.15 -10.33 -0.50
C VAL A 253 24.93 -10.69 0.77
N GLY A 254 24.52 -10.21 1.96
CA GLY A 254 25.19 -10.53 3.23
C GLY A 254 25.46 -9.36 4.18
N SER A 255 26.69 -8.83 4.25
CA SER A 255 27.17 -7.86 5.26
C SER A 255 26.29 -6.62 5.49
N LYS A 256 26.59 -5.84 6.55
CA LYS A 256 26.02 -4.49 6.80
C LYS A 256 26.12 -3.53 5.61
N ASP A 257 27.09 -3.70 4.70
CA ASP A 257 27.25 -2.88 3.47
C ASP A 257 26.31 -3.30 2.33
N THR A 258 25.63 -4.43 2.49
CA THR A 258 24.65 -4.99 1.53
C THR A 258 23.22 -4.51 1.80
N TYR A 259 23.03 -3.33 2.39
CA TYR A 259 21.68 -2.78 2.62
C TYR A 259 21.00 -2.29 1.32
N VAL A 260 19.81 -2.80 1.03
CA VAL A 260 18.68 -1.99 0.51
C VAL A 260 18.04 -1.38 1.75
N GLU A 261 17.65 -0.10 1.70
CA GLU A 261 16.77 0.50 2.72
C GLU A 261 15.47 -0.30 2.79
N THR A 262 15.48 -1.33 3.63
CA THR A 262 14.37 -1.91 4.35
C THR A 262 14.98 -2.51 5.63
N THR A 263 15.20 -1.67 6.64
CA THR A 263 15.15 -1.88 8.11
C THR A 263 15.51 -3.28 8.70
N ASP A 264 16.32 -3.52 9.75
CA ASP A 264 16.88 -2.77 10.92
C ASP A 264 17.51 -3.84 11.90
N PRO A 265 17.77 -3.61 13.21
CA PRO A 265 18.87 -2.97 13.96
C PRO A 265 19.82 -3.99 14.67
N SER A 266 21.13 -3.72 14.72
CA SER A 266 22.02 -3.91 15.88
C SER A 266 23.49 -3.70 15.48
N ASP A 267 24.22 -3.05 16.39
CA ASP A 267 25.66 -2.77 16.38
C ASP A 267 26.09 -1.50 15.62
N ASP A 268 25.83 -0.37 16.27
CA ASP A 268 26.79 0.57 16.90
C ASP A 268 28.02 1.13 16.15
N GLU A 269 28.28 2.39 16.53
CA GLU A 269 29.52 3.19 16.54
C GLU A 269 29.84 4.14 15.35
N ASP A 270 29.52 5.42 15.61
CA ASP A 270 30.30 6.65 15.39
C ASP A 270 31.05 6.88 14.07
N LYS A 271 30.67 7.99 13.40
CA LYS A 271 31.51 9.21 13.35
C LYS A 271 30.78 10.39 12.72
N ASP A 272 30.72 11.46 13.51
CA ASP A 272 30.80 12.89 13.18
C ASP A 272 30.74 13.29 11.69
N ASP A 273 29.81 14.19 11.35
CA ASP A 273 30.24 15.55 11.01
C ASP A 273 29.09 16.55 11.17
N ASN A 274 29.39 17.59 11.94
CA ASN A 274 28.64 18.83 12.10
C ASN A 274 28.45 19.53 10.75
N ASN A 275 27.25 20.09 10.55
CA ASN A 275 27.05 21.54 10.40
C ASN A 275 25.56 21.85 10.22
N ASP A 276 24.99 22.54 11.22
CA ASP A 276 24.45 23.90 11.10
C ASP A 276 23.56 24.22 9.87
N ILE A 277 22.40 24.86 9.96
CA ILE A 277 21.80 25.74 10.99
C ILE A 277 20.42 26.20 10.46
N ASN A 278 19.52 26.57 11.38
CA ASN A 278 18.30 27.39 11.24
C ASN A 278 16.95 26.74 10.88
N ASP A 279 16.36 26.22 11.95
CA ASP A 279 15.07 26.66 12.50
C ASP A 279 14.76 28.16 12.30
N ASP A 280 13.53 28.45 11.90
CA ASP A 280 12.92 29.77 12.08
C ASP A 280 11.44 29.58 12.44
N THR A 281 11.19 29.64 13.75
CA THR A 281 9.92 30.09 14.30
C THR A 281 10.10 31.52 14.80
N SER A 282 9.32 32.47 14.28
CA SER A 282 8.30 33.20 15.07
C SER A 282 7.80 34.49 14.40
N LYS A 283 6.57 34.88 14.81
CA LYS A 283 6.00 36.23 14.88
C LYS A 283 5.40 36.84 13.59
N ASP A 284 4.08 36.97 13.55
CA ASP A 284 3.39 38.17 14.06
C ASP A 284 1.85 38.11 13.83
N ASN A 285 1.12 38.68 14.79
CA ASN A 285 -0.26 39.18 14.72
C ASN A 285 -0.25 40.43 15.65
N PRO A 286 -1.08 41.49 15.52
CA PRO A 286 -2.40 41.56 14.87
C PRO A 286 -2.74 42.90 14.16
N ASP A 287 -4.03 43.02 13.78
CA ASP A 287 -4.80 44.23 13.40
C ASP A 287 -4.54 44.88 12.03
N ASN A 288 -5.53 44.90 11.14
CA ASN A 288 -6.63 45.89 11.17
C ASN A 288 -7.51 45.82 9.88
N SER A 289 -8.81 46.00 10.11
CA SER A 289 -9.90 46.57 9.29
C SER A 289 -9.85 46.69 7.76
N SER A 290 -11.07 46.50 7.23
CA SER A 290 -11.82 47.38 6.30
C SER A 290 -11.71 47.20 4.78
N ASP A 291 -12.90 47.06 4.21
CA ASP A 291 -13.41 47.60 2.93
C ASP A 291 -13.00 46.87 1.65
N GLU A 292 -13.93 46.15 1.01
CA GLU A 292 -14.92 46.65 0.03
C GLU A 292 -14.33 46.89 -1.37
N ASP A 293 -14.81 46.04 -2.29
CA ASP A 293 -15.34 46.39 -3.61
C ASP A 293 -14.44 46.41 -4.86
N SER A 294 -15.13 46.01 -5.93
CA SER A 294 -14.91 46.27 -7.35
C SER A 294 -14.02 45.32 -8.16
N SER A 295 -14.73 44.51 -8.94
CA SER A 295 -14.52 44.23 -10.36
C SER A 295 -13.41 45.02 -11.06
N ASP A 296 -12.57 44.33 -11.84
CA ASP A 296 -12.49 44.71 -13.24
C ASP A 296 -12.15 43.54 -14.16
N ASN A 297 -12.77 43.59 -15.33
CA ASN A 297 -12.82 42.59 -16.37
C ASN A 297 -11.93 43.10 -17.51
N SER A 298 -10.82 42.43 -17.82
CA SER A 298 -10.09 42.69 -19.08
C SER A 298 -9.89 41.41 -19.85
N SER A 299 -10.69 41.33 -20.92
CA SER A 299 -10.56 40.45 -22.06
C SER A 299 -9.18 40.52 -22.70
N ASP A 300 -8.53 39.37 -22.90
CA ASP A 300 -7.58 39.17 -23.98
C ASP A 300 -7.96 37.92 -24.76
N ASN A 301 -8.42 38.15 -25.99
CA ASN A 301 -8.68 37.13 -27.00
C ASN A 301 -7.35 36.72 -27.63
N ASN A 302 -6.96 35.45 -27.47
CA ASN A 302 -5.97 34.82 -28.34
C ASN A 302 -6.62 33.58 -29.00
N PRO A 303 -6.91 33.58 -30.32
CA PRO A 303 -7.57 32.48 -31.00
C PRO A 303 -6.53 31.58 -31.66
N ASP A 304 -5.79 30.78 -30.88
CA ASP A 304 -5.12 29.59 -31.41
C ASP A 304 -4.69 28.66 -30.26
N ASN A 305 -5.64 27.87 -29.75
CA ASN A 305 -5.31 26.61 -29.11
C ASN A 305 -6.46 25.66 -29.39
N THR A 306 -6.22 24.65 -30.22
CA THR A 306 -7.08 23.48 -30.29
C THR A 306 -6.93 22.74 -28.97
N ASP A 307 -7.70 23.16 -27.97
CA ASP A 307 -7.90 22.43 -26.74
C ASP A 307 -8.55 21.10 -27.11
N THR A 308 -7.74 20.04 -27.14
CA THR A 308 -8.23 18.70 -26.85
C THR A 308 -8.79 18.77 -25.44
N GLU A 309 -10.11 18.94 -25.31
CA GLU A 309 -10.79 18.83 -24.03
C GLU A 309 -10.41 17.48 -23.41
N GLU A 310 -9.63 17.52 -22.33
CA GLU A 310 -9.49 16.37 -21.45
C GLU A 310 -10.90 15.95 -20.99
N PRO A 311 -11.21 14.65 -20.89
CA PRO A 311 -12.53 14.23 -20.45
C PRO A 311 -12.77 14.78 -19.04
N LYS A 312 -13.73 15.70 -18.88
CA LYS A 312 -14.18 16.15 -17.57
C LYS A 312 -14.73 14.92 -16.84
N GLU A 313 -14.02 14.47 -15.81
CA GLU A 313 -14.52 13.42 -14.92
C GLU A 313 -15.92 13.81 -14.43
N GLU A 314 -16.90 12.97 -14.74
CA GLU A 314 -18.29 13.18 -14.34
C GLU A 314 -18.38 13.14 -12.80
N TYR A 315 -18.75 14.27 -12.19
CA TYR A 315 -18.87 14.40 -10.74
C TYR A 315 -20.00 13.49 -10.20
N ASP A 316 -19.64 12.48 -9.41
CA ASP A 316 -20.61 11.63 -8.70
C ASP A 316 -20.99 12.27 -7.35
N PRO A 317 -22.20 12.86 -7.21
CA PRO A 317 -22.62 13.52 -5.98
C PRO A 317 -22.76 12.56 -4.79
N TYR A 318 -22.74 11.25 -5.01
CA TYR A 318 -22.86 10.22 -3.99
C TYR A 318 -21.53 9.53 -3.67
N ALA A 319 -20.40 9.94 -4.26
CA ALA A 319 -19.10 9.27 -4.10
C ALA A 319 -18.70 9.09 -2.63
N LYS A 320 -18.84 10.14 -1.82
CA LYS A 320 -18.56 10.11 -0.37
C LYS A 320 -19.46 9.12 0.37
N LEU A 321 -20.76 9.13 0.09
CA LEU A 321 -21.73 8.21 0.70
C LEU A 321 -21.43 6.76 0.31
N LYS A 322 -21.13 6.51 -0.98
CA LYS A 322 -20.74 5.19 -1.50
C LYS A 322 -19.46 4.69 -0.84
N PHE A 323 -18.45 5.56 -0.70
CA PHE A 323 -17.21 5.22 -0.02
C PHE A 323 -17.44 4.87 1.45
N MET A 324 -18.14 5.72 2.20
CA MET A 324 -18.47 5.47 3.61
C MET A 324 -19.25 4.15 3.78
N ALA A 325 -20.28 3.94 2.96
CA ALA A 325 -21.09 2.72 2.98
C ALA A 325 -20.33 1.47 2.51
N SER A 326 -19.18 1.61 1.83
CA SER A 326 -18.33 0.50 1.43
C SER A 326 -17.46 -0.04 2.56
N ARG A 327 -17.26 0.75 3.62
CA ARG A 327 -16.50 0.32 4.81
C ARG A 327 -17.26 -0.80 5.55
N ASP A 328 -16.51 -1.62 6.27
CA ASP A 328 -17.05 -2.69 7.09
C ASP A 328 -17.03 -2.27 8.57
N GLU A 329 -18.21 -1.94 9.10
CA GLU A 329 -18.41 -1.54 10.50
C GLU A 329 -17.95 -2.62 11.51
N ASN A 330 -17.85 -3.88 11.09
CA ASN A 330 -17.39 -4.98 11.95
C ASN A 330 -15.89 -5.27 11.78
N ASN A 331 -15.20 -4.57 10.89
CA ASN A 331 -13.80 -4.78 10.57
C ASN A 331 -13.02 -3.46 10.47
N ILE A 332 -13.19 -2.59 11.46
CA ILE A 332 -12.46 -1.33 11.56
C ILE A 332 -11.00 -1.61 11.94
N LEU A 333 -10.06 -1.10 11.14
CA LEU A 333 -8.63 -1.24 11.33
C LEU A 333 -7.97 0.09 11.71
N ILE A 334 -7.23 0.08 12.81
CA ILE A 334 -6.48 1.25 13.32
C ILE A 334 -4.99 1.11 12.99
N ILE A 335 -4.35 2.20 12.59
CA ILE A 335 -2.89 2.29 12.54
C ILE A 335 -2.43 3.07 13.76
N LEU A 336 -1.63 2.42 14.59
CA LEU A 336 -0.95 3.03 15.72
C LEU A 336 0.49 3.35 15.31
N ASP A 337 0.86 4.61 15.43
CA ASP A 337 2.20 5.07 15.16
C ASP A 337 2.89 5.52 16.45
N ALA A 338 4.10 5.00 16.67
CA ALA A 338 4.97 5.46 17.75
C ALA A 338 5.98 6.43 17.13
N GLY A 339 5.85 7.72 17.41
CA GLY A 339 6.70 8.76 16.82
C GLY A 339 8.20 8.50 17.05
N HIS A 340 9.03 8.94 16.11
CA HIS A 340 10.49 8.79 16.13
C HIS A 340 10.95 7.31 16.14
N GLY A 341 12.19 7.03 16.56
CA GLY A 341 12.75 5.69 16.71
C GLY A 341 14.11 5.50 16.05
N GLY A 342 14.88 4.51 16.51
CA GLY A 342 16.22 4.21 16.05
C GLY A 342 17.15 5.42 16.19
N SER A 343 17.70 5.88 15.08
CA SER A 343 18.60 7.03 15.01
C SER A 343 17.94 8.38 15.27
N ASP A 344 16.61 8.45 15.28
CA ASP A 344 15.86 9.65 15.65
C ASP A 344 15.36 9.51 17.10
N PRO A 345 16.01 10.17 18.08
CA PRO A 345 15.59 10.10 19.47
C PRO A 345 14.30 10.91 19.75
N GLY A 346 13.88 11.76 18.82
CA GLY A 346 12.94 12.85 19.10
C GLY A 346 13.52 13.85 20.10
N ALA A 347 12.66 14.51 20.86
CA ALA A 347 13.09 15.40 21.92
C ALA A 347 13.86 14.66 23.04
N ILE A 348 14.88 15.33 23.60
CA ILE A 348 15.69 14.80 24.70
C ILE A 348 15.45 15.65 25.94
N GLY A 349 15.06 14.99 27.03
CA GLY A 349 14.87 15.58 28.34
C GLY A 349 16.15 15.55 29.16
N TYR A 350 16.47 16.66 29.80
CA TYR A 350 17.69 16.82 30.61
C TYR A 350 17.36 17.04 32.09
N ASP A 351 18.25 16.57 32.97
CA ASP A 351 18.23 16.94 34.39
C ASP A 351 18.83 18.35 34.62
N LYS A 352 18.91 18.77 35.90
CA LYS A 352 19.43 20.10 36.29
C LYS A 352 20.94 20.24 36.06
N ASP A 353 21.65 19.14 35.95
CA ASP A 353 23.09 19.08 35.72
C ASP A 353 23.42 18.98 34.22
N GLY A 354 22.40 18.91 33.35
CA GLY A 354 22.53 18.84 31.90
C GLY A 354 22.72 17.42 31.35
N ASN A 355 22.47 16.39 32.15
CA ASN A 355 22.55 15.00 31.67
C ASN A 355 21.22 14.62 30.99
N ALA A 356 21.31 13.94 29.84
CA ALA A 356 20.14 13.38 29.17
C ALA A 356 19.55 12.23 30.01
N ILE A 357 18.25 12.29 30.30
CA ILE A 357 17.54 11.34 31.17
C ILE A 357 16.30 10.71 30.52
N LEU A 358 15.84 11.24 29.39
CA LEU A 358 14.62 10.79 28.72
C LEU A 358 14.70 11.07 27.22
N ASN A 359 14.43 10.08 26.37
CA ASN A 359 14.19 10.30 24.95
C ASN A 359 12.70 10.18 24.65
N GLU A 360 12.20 11.06 23.80
CA GLU A 360 10.82 11.02 23.32
C GLU A 360 10.48 9.67 22.67
N LYS A 361 11.37 9.13 21.82
CA LYS A 361 11.13 7.85 21.13
C LYS A 361 10.80 6.68 22.06
N ASP A 362 11.37 6.69 23.27
CA ASP A 362 11.23 5.62 24.27
C ASP A 362 9.88 5.73 24.98
N VAL A 363 9.47 6.96 25.31
CA VAL A 363 8.14 7.26 25.86
C VAL A 363 7.05 6.89 24.84
N ASN A 364 7.19 7.37 23.60
CA ASN A 364 6.24 7.13 22.51
C ASN A 364 6.06 5.63 22.26
N LEU A 365 7.16 4.87 22.20
CA LEU A 365 7.13 3.42 22.02
C LEU A 365 6.43 2.72 23.19
N THR A 366 6.73 3.15 24.42
CA THR A 366 6.17 2.57 25.64
C THR A 366 4.66 2.77 25.68
N VAL A 367 4.18 4.00 25.48
CA VAL A 367 2.75 4.32 25.44
C VAL A 367 2.07 3.58 24.29
N ALA A 368 2.63 3.58 23.07
CA ALA A 368 2.05 2.89 21.93
C ALA A 368 1.90 1.38 22.14
N ASN A 369 2.90 0.72 22.75
CA ASN A 369 2.83 -0.70 23.08
C ASN A 369 1.78 -1.00 24.18
N LYS A 370 1.62 -0.12 25.16
CA LYS A 370 0.56 -0.22 26.17
C LYS A 370 -0.83 -0.05 25.52
N VAL A 371 -1.00 0.91 24.61
CA VAL A 371 -2.24 1.08 23.81
C VAL A 371 -2.52 -0.18 23.00
N ALA A 372 -1.53 -0.71 22.28
CA ALA A 372 -1.67 -1.94 21.49
C ALA A 372 -2.14 -3.15 22.32
N LYS A 373 -1.62 -3.30 23.54
CA LYS A 373 -2.05 -4.33 24.49
C LYS A 373 -3.52 -4.14 24.89
N LEU A 374 -3.95 -2.91 25.17
CA LEU A 374 -5.33 -2.58 25.54
C LEU A 374 -6.30 -2.79 24.36
N LEU A 375 -5.93 -2.38 23.15
CA LEU A 375 -6.73 -2.64 21.95
C LEU A 375 -6.90 -4.13 21.71
N THR A 376 -5.83 -4.92 21.91
CA THR A 376 -5.89 -6.39 21.84
C THR A 376 -6.92 -6.95 22.82
N GLN A 377 -6.91 -6.48 24.07
CA GLN A 377 -7.85 -6.92 25.12
C GLN A 377 -9.31 -6.56 24.79
N LYS A 378 -9.53 -5.42 24.12
CA LYS A 378 -10.85 -4.98 23.63
C LYS A 378 -11.27 -5.67 22.32
N GLY A 379 -10.41 -6.50 21.72
CA GLY A 379 -10.68 -7.14 20.42
C GLY A 379 -10.68 -6.15 19.23
N ILE A 380 -10.09 -4.96 19.41
CA ILE A 380 -9.97 -3.94 18.37
C ILE A 380 -8.81 -4.31 17.45
N LYS A 381 -9.04 -4.26 16.13
CA LYS A 381 -8.02 -4.59 15.12
C LYS A 381 -7.10 -3.39 14.90
N PHE A 382 -5.80 -3.63 15.00
CA PHE A 382 -4.81 -2.61 14.71
C PHE A 382 -3.56 -3.17 14.01
N ARG A 383 -2.73 -2.26 13.51
CA ARG A 383 -1.32 -2.49 13.14
C ARG A 383 -0.48 -1.38 13.76
N GLN A 384 0.73 -1.71 14.17
CA GLN A 384 1.71 -0.72 14.62
C GLN A 384 2.71 -0.45 13.51
N THR A 385 3.10 0.81 13.30
CA THR A 385 4.21 1.17 12.41
C THR A 385 5.53 0.58 12.92
N ARG A 386 5.75 0.65 14.24
CA ARG A 386 6.81 -0.06 14.97
C ARG A 386 6.34 -0.51 16.36
N SER A 387 6.87 -1.64 16.81
CA SER A 387 6.70 -2.18 18.17
C SER A 387 8.04 -2.35 18.92
N THR A 388 9.14 -1.97 18.27
CA THR A 388 10.51 -1.97 18.77
C THR A 388 11.17 -0.62 18.48
N ASP A 389 12.36 -0.39 19.02
CA ASP A 389 13.13 0.81 18.71
C ASP A 389 13.71 0.70 17.30
N LYS A 390 13.07 1.39 16.35
CA LYS A 390 13.33 1.29 14.92
C LYS A 390 13.06 2.62 14.26
N TYR A 391 13.99 3.07 13.43
CA TYR A 391 13.80 4.27 12.61
C TYR A 391 12.85 3.99 11.43
N LEU A 392 11.94 4.94 11.18
CA LEU A 392 11.06 4.99 10.02
C LEU A 392 11.00 6.40 9.48
N LYS A 393 11.10 6.56 8.16
CA LYS A 393 10.86 7.84 7.49
C LYS A 393 9.37 8.18 7.54
N LEU A 394 9.05 9.47 7.58
CA LEU A 394 7.66 9.95 7.56
C LEU A 394 6.87 9.40 6.35
N GLN A 395 7.53 9.26 5.19
CA GLN A 395 6.93 8.65 4.02
C GLN A 395 6.54 7.18 4.28
N GLU A 396 7.46 6.38 4.83
CA GLU A 396 7.23 4.96 5.15
C GLU A 396 6.08 4.77 6.15
N ILE A 397 5.96 5.65 7.15
CA ILE A 397 4.84 5.65 8.11
C ILE A 397 3.50 5.82 7.39
N THR A 398 3.40 6.85 6.53
CA THR A 398 2.15 7.14 5.82
C THR A 398 1.84 6.10 4.76
N GLU A 399 2.85 5.59 4.07
CA GLU A 399 2.70 4.51 3.10
C GLU A 399 2.23 3.22 3.77
N PHE A 400 2.83 2.85 4.90
CA PHE A 400 2.40 1.72 5.72
C PHE A 400 0.91 1.86 6.07
N ALA A 401 0.50 3.00 6.63
CA ALA A 401 -0.88 3.23 7.00
C ALA A 401 -1.85 3.10 5.81
N ASN A 402 -1.50 3.74 4.70
CA ASN A 402 -2.29 3.76 3.47
C ASN A 402 -2.38 2.39 2.80
N SER A 403 -1.35 1.57 2.94
CA SER A 403 -1.26 0.22 2.38
C SER A 403 -2.13 -0.80 3.09
N PHE A 404 -2.71 -0.49 4.25
CA PHE A 404 -3.68 -1.38 4.88
C PHE A 404 -5.13 -0.99 4.60
N ASP A 405 -5.35 0.10 3.86
CA ASP A 405 -6.67 0.68 3.70
C ASP A 405 -7.36 0.85 5.07
N ALA A 406 -6.59 1.34 6.05
CA ALA A 406 -7.05 1.47 7.42
C ALA A 406 -8.14 2.54 7.55
N ASP A 407 -8.91 2.46 8.62
CA ASP A 407 -10.02 3.37 8.90
C ASP A 407 -9.62 4.58 9.74
N MET A 408 -8.52 4.46 10.48
CA MET A 408 -8.06 5.49 11.42
C MET A 408 -6.56 5.41 11.64
N PHE A 409 -5.92 6.57 11.79
CA PHE A 409 -4.51 6.69 12.15
C PHE A 409 -4.37 7.49 13.45
N VAL A 410 -3.61 6.95 14.41
CA VAL A 410 -3.28 7.63 15.67
C VAL A 410 -1.77 7.54 15.87
N SER A 411 -1.10 8.69 15.86
CA SER A 411 0.33 8.80 16.19
C SER A 411 0.52 9.31 17.61
N ILE A 412 1.51 8.76 18.31
CA ILE A 412 1.80 9.07 19.71
C ILE A 412 3.18 9.71 19.78
N HIS A 413 3.20 10.93 20.33
CA HIS A 413 4.34 11.81 20.51
C HIS A 413 4.39 12.37 21.93
N SER A 414 5.56 12.94 22.28
CA SER A 414 5.72 13.74 23.50
C SER A 414 6.45 15.01 23.14
N ASN A 415 5.81 16.14 23.41
CA ASN A 415 6.13 17.43 22.81
C ASN A 415 7.44 18.01 23.34
N ALA A 416 7.94 19.06 22.69
CA ALA A 416 9.06 19.86 23.14
C ALA A 416 8.93 21.30 22.65
N MET A 417 9.41 22.23 23.47
CA MET A 417 9.51 23.65 23.16
C MET A 417 10.76 24.24 23.79
N ASP A 418 11.31 25.27 23.15
CA ASP A 418 12.45 26.04 23.66
C ASP A 418 12.17 26.67 25.02
N ASP A 419 10.94 27.11 25.27
CA ASP A 419 10.52 27.60 26.58
C ASP A 419 10.17 26.39 27.47
N PRO A 420 10.98 26.05 28.48
CA PRO A 420 10.75 24.90 29.35
C PRO A 420 9.56 25.12 30.30
N ASN A 421 8.96 26.31 30.33
CA ASN A 421 7.75 26.59 31.11
C ASN A 421 6.47 26.22 30.37
N ILE A 422 6.55 25.72 29.13
CA ILE A 422 5.38 25.21 28.40
C ILE A 422 5.17 23.73 28.76
N TYR A 423 3.97 23.43 29.26
CA TYR A 423 3.57 22.10 29.73
C TYR A 423 2.13 21.76 29.35
N GLY A 424 1.75 20.49 29.52
CA GLY A 424 0.43 19.95 29.29
C GLY A 424 0.31 19.03 28.07
N THR A 425 -0.88 18.47 27.88
CA THR A 425 -1.22 17.59 26.75
C THR A 425 -1.93 18.37 25.65
N MET A 426 -1.74 17.96 24.40
CA MET A 426 -2.57 18.39 23.27
C MET A 426 -2.80 17.25 22.29
N VAL A 427 -3.85 17.34 21.48
CA VAL A 427 -4.06 16.39 20.37
C VAL A 427 -4.21 17.15 19.06
N LEU A 428 -3.35 16.83 18.11
CA LEU A 428 -3.22 17.48 16.84
C LEU A 428 -4.05 16.74 15.79
N TYR A 429 -4.62 17.50 14.85
CA TYR A 429 -5.39 16.93 13.74
C TYR A 429 -5.14 17.72 12.45
N ASN A 430 -5.43 17.12 11.29
CA ASN A 430 -5.39 17.84 10.03
C ASN A 430 -6.67 18.67 9.86
N GLY A 431 -6.55 19.97 9.54
CA GLY A 431 -7.68 20.91 9.45
C GLY A 431 -8.78 20.55 8.43
N THR A 432 -8.56 19.53 7.60
CA THR A 432 -9.56 18.95 6.71
C THR A 432 -10.53 18.07 7.53
N GLY A 433 -11.74 18.56 7.79
CA GLY A 433 -12.84 17.80 8.40
C GLY A 433 -13.45 16.76 7.47
N ASP A 434 -12.62 16.00 6.74
CA ASP A 434 -13.10 14.91 5.90
C ASP A 434 -13.56 13.74 6.78
N ASP A 435 -14.87 13.60 6.89
CA ASP A 435 -15.56 12.52 7.57
C ASP A 435 -16.01 11.41 6.61
N SER A 436 -15.42 11.30 5.40
CA SER A 436 -15.74 10.26 4.41
C SER A 436 -15.61 8.83 4.95
N TYR A 437 -14.80 8.63 5.99
CA TYR A 437 -14.64 7.36 6.70
C TYR A 437 -15.69 7.14 7.81
N GLY A 438 -16.66 8.04 7.97
CA GLY A 438 -17.67 8.01 9.04
C GLY A 438 -17.26 8.77 10.30
N ILE A 439 -16.07 9.37 10.33
CA ILE A 439 -15.58 10.25 11.40
C ILE A 439 -14.44 11.10 10.82
N ASP A 440 -14.21 12.31 11.34
CA ASP A 440 -13.06 13.14 10.97
C ASP A 440 -11.94 13.13 12.02
N GLY A 441 -10.75 13.60 11.64
CA GLY A 441 -9.59 13.65 12.54
C GLY A 441 -9.80 14.57 13.74
N LYS A 442 -10.62 15.62 13.59
CA LYS A 442 -10.96 16.55 14.68
C LYS A 442 -11.75 15.86 15.79
N THR A 443 -12.73 15.04 15.42
CA THR A 443 -13.56 14.29 16.37
C THR A 443 -12.73 13.24 17.10
N ILE A 444 -11.85 12.51 16.39
CA ILE A 444 -10.91 11.57 16.99
C ILE A 444 -10.02 12.29 18.02
N ALA A 445 -9.45 13.44 17.65
CA ALA A 445 -8.61 14.23 18.54
C ALA A 445 -9.38 14.68 19.80
N SER A 446 -10.65 15.09 19.66
CA SER A 446 -11.49 15.47 20.80
C SER A 446 -11.71 14.30 21.76
N TYR A 447 -12.10 13.13 21.26
CA TYR A 447 -12.36 11.96 22.10
C TYR A 447 -11.13 11.48 22.85
N ILE A 448 -9.97 11.44 22.19
CA ILE A 448 -8.71 11.06 22.84
C ILE A 448 -8.35 12.09 23.91
N LYS A 449 -8.38 13.39 23.58
CA LYS A 449 -8.06 14.47 24.51
C LYS A 449 -8.95 14.42 25.75
N GLU A 450 -10.26 14.28 25.56
CA GLU A 450 -11.24 14.24 26.65
C GLU A 450 -10.97 13.09 27.64
N GLU A 451 -10.62 11.90 27.15
CA GLU A 451 -10.25 10.80 28.05
C GLU A 451 -8.89 11.04 28.73
N ILE A 452 -7.92 11.68 28.06
CA ILE A 452 -6.63 12.02 28.69
C ILE A 452 -6.88 12.96 29.87
N VAL A 453 -7.53 14.11 29.64
CA VAL A 453 -7.76 15.15 30.66
C VAL A 453 -8.67 14.68 31.79
N LYS A 454 -9.54 13.70 31.52
CA LYS A 454 -10.38 13.09 32.55
C LYS A 454 -9.61 12.19 33.51
N ASN A 455 -8.58 11.49 33.02
CA ASN A 455 -7.93 10.43 33.79
C ASN A 455 -6.53 10.83 34.25
N VAL A 456 -5.79 11.65 33.50
CA VAL A 456 -4.42 12.09 33.80
C VAL A 456 -4.44 13.51 34.37
N ASP A 457 -3.75 13.73 35.49
CA ASP A 457 -3.54 15.07 36.04
C ASP A 457 -2.49 15.83 35.21
N VAL A 458 -2.90 16.26 34.02
CA VAL A 458 -2.09 16.99 33.04
C VAL A 458 -2.87 18.21 32.56
N TYR A 459 -2.15 19.30 32.30
CA TYR A 459 -2.78 20.53 31.83
C TYR A 459 -3.37 20.38 30.41
N ASP A 460 -4.65 20.73 30.24
CA ASP A 460 -5.36 20.64 28.95
C ASP A 460 -4.99 21.83 28.04
N ARG A 461 -4.23 21.58 26.97
CA ARG A 461 -3.96 22.59 25.92
C ARG A 461 -4.91 22.49 24.72
N GLY A 462 -5.88 21.59 24.78
CA GLY A 462 -6.93 21.40 23.78
C GLY A 462 -6.51 20.59 22.57
N ILE A 463 -7.32 20.72 21.51
CA ILE A 463 -7.04 20.15 20.20
C ILE A 463 -6.55 21.26 19.26
N ILE A 464 -5.54 20.97 18.43
CA ILE A 464 -4.90 21.98 17.57
C ILE A 464 -4.83 21.47 16.13
N SER A 465 -5.35 22.27 15.19
CA SER A 465 -5.21 21.99 13.76
C SER A 465 -3.76 22.20 13.31
N ARG A 466 -3.15 21.18 12.71
CA ARG A 466 -1.76 21.19 12.21
C ARG A 466 -1.68 20.58 10.81
N PRO A 467 -2.24 21.25 9.77
CA PRO A 467 -2.25 20.74 8.39
C PRO A 467 -0.84 20.59 7.77
N GLY A 468 0.17 21.21 8.39
CA GLY A 468 1.58 21.09 8.01
C GLY A 468 2.23 19.75 8.37
N LEU A 469 1.69 18.99 9.32
CA LEU A 469 2.31 17.74 9.79
C LEU A 469 2.14 16.63 8.74
N TRP A 470 3.27 16.05 8.34
CA TRP A 470 3.32 15.09 7.23
C TRP A 470 2.40 13.89 7.47
N VAL A 471 2.52 13.24 8.63
CA VAL A 471 1.75 12.04 8.94
C VAL A 471 0.25 12.30 8.94
N LEU A 472 -0.20 13.45 9.43
CA LEU A 472 -1.62 13.85 9.43
C LEU A 472 -2.15 14.21 8.03
N ARG A 473 -1.28 14.74 7.15
CA ARG A 473 -1.65 15.20 5.80
C ARG A 473 -1.57 14.09 4.75
N LYS A 474 -0.65 13.14 4.92
CA LYS A 474 -0.33 12.12 3.90
C LYS A 474 -0.92 10.76 4.19
N THR A 475 -1.47 10.53 5.38
CA THR A 475 -2.41 9.44 5.60
C THR A 475 -3.74 9.73 4.90
N TYR A 476 -4.35 8.68 4.41
CA TYR A 476 -5.60 8.73 3.66
C TYR A 476 -6.85 8.68 4.51
N MET A 477 -6.72 8.04 5.67
CA MET A 477 -7.77 7.93 6.67
C MET A 477 -7.68 9.07 7.68
N PRO A 478 -8.77 9.36 8.42
CA PRO A 478 -8.78 10.31 9.51
C PRO A 478 -7.65 10.06 10.50
N ALA A 479 -6.95 11.13 10.84
CA ALA A 479 -5.71 11.06 11.61
C ALA A 479 -5.73 12.01 12.80
N ALA A 480 -5.20 11.55 13.93
CA ALA A 480 -4.86 12.35 15.10
C ALA A 480 -3.42 12.05 15.56
N LEU A 481 -2.75 13.05 16.11
CA LEU A 481 -1.43 12.91 16.72
C LEU A 481 -1.50 13.41 18.16
N VAL A 482 -1.22 12.53 19.11
CA VAL A 482 -1.29 12.80 20.54
C VAL A 482 0.06 13.31 21.00
N GLU A 483 0.08 14.48 21.62
CA GLU A 483 1.23 14.99 22.37
C GLU A 483 0.95 14.73 23.86
N CYS A 484 1.54 13.68 24.42
CA CYS A 484 1.25 13.23 25.78
C CYS A 484 1.54 14.33 26.81
N ALA A 485 2.78 14.84 26.83
CA ALA A 485 3.22 15.96 27.66
C ALA A 485 4.52 16.54 27.07
N PHE A 486 5.12 17.59 27.66
CA PHE A 486 6.35 18.20 27.18
C PHE A 486 7.61 17.61 27.82
N VAL A 487 8.46 16.98 27.00
CA VAL A 487 9.79 16.47 27.40
C VAL A 487 10.70 17.60 27.90
N THR A 488 10.51 18.86 27.46
CA THR A 488 11.33 19.99 27.90
C THR A 488 10.92 20.58 29.25
N ASN A 489 9.70 20.30 29.74
CA ASN A 489 9.23 20.80 31.04
C ASN A 489 9.54 19.81 32.19
N GLU A 490 10.01 20.33 33.34
CA GLU A 490 10.45 19.49 34.47
C GLU A 490 9.30 18.67 35.11
N GLU A 491 8.10 19.22 35.22
CA GLU A 491 6.97 18.51 35.83
C GLU A 491 6.35 17.50 34.86
N ASP A 492 6.18 17.87 33.58
CA ASP A 492 5.73 16.94 32.55
C ASP A 492 6.72 15.78 32.35
N ARG A 493 8.03 16.01 32.42
CA ARG A 493 9.02 14.91 32.39
C ARG A 493 8.78 13.89 33.49
N LYS A 494 8.40 14.31 34.70
CA LYS A 494 8.09 13.36 35.79
C LYS A 494 6.87 12.51 35.43
N LEU A 495 5.86 13.10 34.78
CA LEU A 495 4.71 12.35 34.25
C LEU A 495 5.14 11.33 33.19
N LEU A 496 6.04 11.73 32.28
CA LEU A 496 6.52 10.85 31.19
C LEU A 496 7.50 9.76 31.66
N MET A 497 8.06 9.88 32.86
CA MET A 497 8.93 8.88 33.50
C MET A 497 8.19 7.98 34.49
N ASP A 498 6.92 8.28 34.80
CA ASP A 498 6.11 7.52 35.75
C ASP A 498 5.29 6.44 35.03
N GLU A 499 5.57 5.18 35.33
CA GLU A 499 4.93 4.03 34.70
C GLU A 499 3.40 3.97 34.89
N GLU A 500 2.89 4.40 36.06
CA GLU A 500 1.44 4.43 36.30
C GLU A 500 0.78 5.52 35.46
N VAL A 501 1.44 6.68 35.31
CA VAL A 501 0.97 7.76 34.44
C VAL A 501 1.01 7.36 32.97
N LEU A 502 2.05 6.65 32.51
CA LEU A 502 2.10 6.12 31.14
C LEU A 502 0.98 5.09 30.88
N ASP A 503 0.63 4.26 31.87
CA ASP A 503 -0.53 3.37 31.80
C ASP A 503 -1.85 4.16 31.68
N MET A 504 -1.97 5.29 32.38
CA MET A 504 -3.14 6.16 32.31
C MET A 504 -3.27 6.84 30.93
N PHE A 505 -2.17 7.38 30.38
CA PHE A 505 -2.15 7.90 29.00
C PHE A 505 -2.57 6.83 28.00
N ALA A 506 -1.97 5.63 28.08
CA ALA A 506 -2.28 4.54 27.18
C ALA A 506 -3.75 4.11 27.28
N LYS A 507 -4.30 4.02 28.49
CA LYS A 507 -5.72 3.73 28.71
C LYS A 507 -6.62 4.80 28.11
N SER A 508 -6.32 6.07 28.34
CA SER A 508 -7.10 7.18 27.79
C SER A 508 -7.09 7.23 26.28
N ILE A 509 -5.93 7.00 25.65
CA ILE A 509 -5.82 6.92 24.18
C ILE A 509 -6.65 5.75 23.65
N ALA A 510 -6.55 4.57 24.28
CA ALA A 510 -7.33 3.39 23.87
C ALA A 510 -8.85 3.61 24.01
N ASP A 511 -9.31 4.26 25.08
CA ASP A 511 -10.72 4.57 25.30
C ASP A 511 -11.23 5.65 24.31
N GLY A 512 -10.40 6.64 23.97
CA GLY A 512 -10.70 7.62 22.93
C GLY A 512 -10.80 7.00 21.52
N ILE A 513 -9.93 6.04 21.21
CA ILE A 513 -10.02 5.23 19.99
C ILE A 513 -11.32 4.42 19.95
N GLU A 514 -11.68 3.76 21.06
CA GLU A 514 -12.92 2.98 21.15
C GLU A 514 -14.16 3.86 20.90
N LYS A 515 -14.25 5.04 21.52
CA LYS A 515 -15.32 6.02 21.25
C LYS A 515 -15.38 6.42 19.77
N SER A 516 -14.21 6.65 19.17
CA SER A 516 -14.11 7.02 17.75
C SER A 516 -14.62 5.90 16.83
N ILE A 517 -14.32 4.64 17.18
CA ILE A 517 -14.82 3.45 16.48
C ILE A 517 -16.34 3.37 16.57
N ASP A 518 -16.94 3.62 17.73
CA ASP A 518 -18.39 3.54 17.90
C ASP A 518 -19.12 4.57 17.02
N THR A 519 -18.66 5.82 17.00
CA THR A 519 -19.19 6.86 16.10
C THR A 519 -19.03 6.47 14.63
N MET A 520 -17.85 5.94 14.25
CA MET A 520 -17.60 5.48 12.89
C MET A 520 -18.59 4.37 12.48
N LYS A 521 -18.84 3.38 13.35
CA LYS A 521 -19.80 2.29 13.08
C LYS A 521 -21.20 2.82 12.86
N GLU A 522 -21.67 3.70 13.73
CA GLU A 522 -23.01 4.30 13.62
C GLU A 522 -23.18 5.03 12.28
N ASN A 523 -22.17 5.80 11.86
CA ASN A 523 -22.20 6.54 10.61
C ASN A 523 -22.09 5.64 9.38
N ILE A 524 -21.27 4.58 9.40
CA ILE A 524 -21.22 3.57 8.32
C ILE A 524 -22.58 2.88 8.16
N ILE A 525 -23.20 2.45 9.26
CA ILE A 525 -24.53 1.79 9.23
C ILE A 525 -25.57 2.74 8.65
N LYS A 526 -25.57 4.00 9.08
CA LYS A 526 -26.46 5.04 8.55
C LYS A 526 -26.24 5.25 7.05
N ALA A 527 -24.99 5.35 6.61
CA ALA A 527 -24.63 5.50 5.20
C ALA A 527 -25.11 4.32 4.35
N LYS A 528 -24.98 3.08 4.85
CA LYS A 528 -25.50 1.88 4.17
C LYS A 528 -27.00 1.92 3.99
N LYS A 529 -27.74 2.36 5.01
CA LYS A 529 -29.21 2.51 4.94
C LYS A 529 -29.61 3.59 3.94
N GLU A 530 -29.00 4.76 4.02
CA GLU A 530 -29.25 5.87 3.10
C GLU A 530 -28.95 5.49 1.64
N LEU A 531 -27.83 4.80 1.41
CA LEU A 531 -27.47 4.30 0.08
C LEU A 531 -28.48 3.27 -0.46
N ALA A 532 -29.05 2.41 0.40
CA ALA A 532 -30.08 1.47 0.01
C ALA A 532 -31.41 2.16 -0.36
N GLU A 533 -31.80 3.19 0.40
CA GLU A 533 -33.00 4.00 0.13
C GLU A 533 -32.85 4.82 -1.17
N LEU A 534 -31.66 5.36 -1.44
CA LEU A 534 -31.35 6.05 -2.69
C LEU A 534 -31.47 5.12 -3.90
N LYS A 535 -30.96 3.89 -3.79
CA LYS A 535 -31.09 2.87 -4.85
C LYS A 535 -32.55 2.53 -5.17
N LEU A 536 -33.44 2.58 -4.18
CA LEU A 536 -34.87 2.31 -4.36
C LEU A 536 -35.63 3.52 -4.95
N SER A 537 -35.22 4.74 -4.62
CA SER A 537 -35.94 5.97 -5.01
C SER A 537 -35.48 6.57 -6.35
N HIS A 538 -34.22 6.34 -6.75
CA HIS A 538 -33.63 6.90 -7.98
C HIS A 538 -32.84 5.84 -8.78
N PRO A 539 -33.51 4.79 -9.31
CA PRO A 539 -32.83 3.69 -10.00
C PRO A 539 -32.00 4.15 -11.23
N GLU A 540 -32.48 5.16 -11.97
CA GLU A 540 -31.82 5.69 -13.18
C GLU A 540 -30.46 6.36 -12.91
N ALA A 541 -30.27 6.94 -11.70
CA ALA A 541 -29.01 7.57 -11.31
C ALA A 541 -27.92 6.54 -10.93
N PHE A 542 -28.33 5.33 -10.54
CA PHE A 542 -27.41 4.22 -10.26
C PHE A 542 -27.16 3.36 -11.50
N GLU A 543 -28.15 3.23 -12.39
CA GLU A 543 -27.96 2.56 -13.67
C GLU A 543 -26.96 3.32 -14.55
N LYS A 544 -26.89 4.65 -14.59
CA LYS A 544 -25.87 5.35 -15.42
C LYS A 544 -24.40 5.05 -15.06
N SER A 545 -24.11 4.62 -13.83
CA SER A 545 -22.78 4.11 -13.45
C SER A 545 -22.53 2.64 -13.84
N GLN A 546 -23.56 1.93 -14.28
CA GLN A 546 -23.51 0.58 -14.87
C GLN A 546 -23.96 0.52 -16.35
N SER A 547 -24.56 1.60 -16.90
CA SER A 547 -25.29 1.63 -18.17
C SER A 547 -24.63 2.45 -19.27
N ALA A 548 -23.34 2.78 -19.12
CA ALA A 548 -22.47 2.89 -20.31
C ALA A 548 -22.33 1.52 -21.05
N GLN A 549 -23.16 0.52 -20.71
CA GLN A 549 -23.20 -0.84 -21.25
C GLN A 549 -24.35 -1.15 -22.20
N GLN A 550 -25.30 -0.25 -22.50
CA GLN A 550 -26.32 -0.53 -23.53
C GLN A 550 -26.83 0.73 -24.23
N THR A 551 -26.05 1.26 -25.17
CA THR A 551 -26.57 1.88 -26.41
C THR A 551 -25.38 2.20 -27.30
N GLU A 552 -25.20 1.42 -28.36
CA GLU A 552 -25.19 1.90 -29.75
C GLU A 552 -25.04 0.68 -30.69
N GLU A 553 -26.19 0.38 -31.32
CA GLU A 553 -26.55 -0.56 -32.41
C GLU A 553 -26.23 -2.06 -32.32
#